data_AF-A0A416JH31-F1
#
_entry.id   AF-A0A416JH31-F1
#
_cell.length_a   1.000
_cell.length_b   1.000
_cell.length_c   1.000
_cell.angle_alpha   90.00
_cell.angle_beta   90.00
_cell.angle_gamma   90.00
#
_symmetry.space_group_name_H-M   'P 1'
#
loop_
_entity.id
_entity.type
_entity.pdbx_description
1 polymer ?
#
loop_
_entity_poly.entity_id
_entity_poly.type
_entity_poly.pdbx_seq_one_letter_code
_entity_poly.pdbx_strand_id
1 'polypeptide(L)'
;MWKYEKRLQYPVKITQPNPKIAQYIMSQYGGPDGEMGASMRYLSQRYAMPYDVGKAVLTDIGTEELAHLEIVAAIVHQLTRNLTMEEVENSGFGPYYIDHTAGIWPQAAGGVPFNACEFQSKGDPITDLCEDLAADGTTA
;
A
#
# COMPACT_ATOMS: atom_id res chain seq x y z
N MET A 1 15.63 -0.11 14.55
CA MET A 1 15.13 1.19 15.06
C MET A 1 14.61 1.96 13.85
N TRP A 2 13.42 2.54 13.93
CA TRP A 2 12.84 3.36 12.86
C TRP A 2 13.05 4.84 13.17
N LYS A 3 13.20 5.65 12.11
CA LYS A 3 13.17 7.11 12.19
C LYS A 3 12.16 7.60 11.17
N TYR A 4 11.29 8.50 11.58
CA TYR A 4 10.31 9.13 10.71
C TYR A 4 10.82 10.50 10.27
N GLU A 5 10.70 10.77 8.98
CA GLU A 5 10.91 12.07 8.37
C GLU A 5 9.56 12.53 7.81
N LYS A 6 9.10 13.75 8.15
CA LYS A 6 7.78 14.25 7.75
C LYS A 6 7.60 14.39 6.22
N ARG A 7 8.69 14.42 5.46
CA ARG A 7 8.64 14.59 4.01
C ARG A 7 8.34 13.25 3.36
N LEU A 8 7.37 13.24 2.45
CA LEU A 8 7.18 12.12 1.54
C LEU A 8 8.46 11.88 0.73
N GLN A 9 8.79 10.61 0.50
CA GLN A 9 9.91 10.21 -0.37
C GLN A 9 9.78 10.83 -1.76
N TYR A 10 8.55 10.94 -2.28
CA TYR A 10 8.23 11.72 -3.46
C TYR A 10 7.04 12.66 -3.19
N PRO A 11 7.13 13.96 -3.54
CA PRO A 11 6.07 14.92 -3.24
C PRO A 11 4.81 14.66 -4.07
N VAL A 12 3.67 14.52 -3.40
CA VAL A 12 2.35 14.40 -4.02
C VAL A 12 1.59 15.72 -3.91
N LYS A 13 1.15 16.27 -5.04
CA LYS A 13 0.34 17.51 -5.08
C LYS A 13 -0.83 17.36 -6.05
N ILE A 14 -1.98 16.96 -5.52
CA ILE A 14 -3.24 16.83 -6.26
C ILE A 14 -4.09 18.08 -6.00
N THR A 15 -4.49 18.78 -7.06
CA THR A 15 -5.26 20.04 -6.97
C THR A 15 -6.76 19.83 -7.11
N GLN A 16 -7.19 18.71 -7.68
CA GLN A 16 -8.59 18.39 -7.93
C GLN A 16 -8.95 17.06 -7.24
N PRO A 17 -9.89 17.05 -6.28
CA PRO A 17 -10.43 15.82 -5.72
C PRO A 17 -11.06 14.94 -6.80
N ASN A 18 -10.89 13.62 -6.68
CA ASN A 18 -11.54 12.64 -7.54
C ASN A 18 -11.76 11.33 -6.76
N PRO A 19 -12.88 11.21 -6.03
CA PRO A 19 -13.17 10.05 -5.20
C PRO A 19 -13.28 8.74 -5.98
N LYS A 20 -13.71 8.80 -7.24
CA LYS A 20 -13.78 7.62 -8.10
C LYS A 20 -12.38 7.05 -8.37
N ILE A 21 -11.40 7.90 -8.65
CA ILE A 21 -10.01 7.47 -8.82
C ILE A 21 -9.42 7.00 -7.48
N ALA A 22 -9.76 7.65 -6.37
CA ALA A 22 -9.30 7.25 -5.04
C ALA A 22 -9.68 5.79 -4.73
N GLN A 23 -10.88 5.36 -5.10
CA GLN A 23 -11.35 3.99 -4.90
C GLN A 23 -10.50 2.96 -5.66
N TYR A 24 -10.03 3.29 -6.87
CA TYR A 24 -9.13 2.41 -7.62
C TYR A 24 -7.71 2.39 -7.02
N ILE A 25 -7.18 3.58 -6.70
CA ILE A 25 -5.83 3.72 -6.13
C ILE A 25 -5.74 3.07 -4.74
N MET A 26 -6.84 2.96 -4.00
CA MET A 26 -6.87 2.24 -2.73
C MET A 26 -6.32 0.81 -2.83
N SER A 27 -6.45 0.16 -4.00
CA SER A 27 -5.88 -1.17 -4.22
C SER A 27 -4.35 -1.18 -4.15
N GLN A 28 -3.69 -0.07 -4.43
CA GLN A 28 -2.24 0.07 -4.24
C GLN A 28 -1.89 0.28 -2.75
N TYR A 29 -2.83 0.74 -1.92
CA TYR A 29 -2.58 0.87 -0.48
C TYR A 29 -2.73 -0.47 0.24
N GLY A 30 -3.88 -1.14 0.07
CA GLY A 30 -4.22 -2.35 0.84
C GLY A 30 -4.87 -3.45 0.02
N GLY A 31 -4.63 -3.51 -1.29
CA GLY A 31 -4.93 -4.70 -2.09
C GLY A 31 -3.79 -5.73 -2.02
N PRO A 32 -4.01 -6.92 -2.62
CA PRO A 32 -3.08 -8.06 -2.51
C PRO A 32 -1.63 -7.76 -2.89
N ASP A 33 -1.45 -7.00 -3.98
CA ASP A 33 -0.15 -6.58 -4.50
C ASP A 33 0.14 -5.09 -4.19
N GLY A 34 -0.53 -4.53 -3.18
CA GLY A 34 -0.31 -3.15 -2.73
C GLY A 34 0.89 -3.00 -1.79
N GLU A 35 1.24 -1.75 -1.51
CA GLU A 35 2.41 -1.36 -0.71
C GLU A 35 2.37 -1.93 0.72
N MET A 36 1.18 -2.17 1.27
CA MET A 36 1.04 -2.80 2.59
C MET A 36 1.50 -4.26 2.55
N GLY A 37 1.16 -4.99 1.48
CA GLY A 37 1.63 -6.35 1.25
C GLY A 37 3.14 -6.37 1.03
N ALA A 38 3.63 -5.51 0.13
CA ALA A 38 5.04 -5.39 -0.21
C ALA A 38 5.92 -5.08 1.03
N SER A 39 5.57 -4.04 1.79
CA SER A 39 6.31 -3.68 3.01
C SER A 39 6.32 -4.82 4.04
N MET A 40 5.18 -5.46 4.32
CA MET A 40 5.11 -6.55 5.29
C MET A 40 5.87 -7.79 4.84
N ARG A 41 5.84 -8.10 3.54
CA ARG A 41 6.56 -9.20 2.91
C ARG A 41 8.07 -9.08 3.14
N TYR A 42 8.69 -8.03 2.62
CA TYR A 42 10.14 -7.83 2.70
C TYR A 42 10.65 -7.75 4.14
N LEU A 43 9.93 -7.00 4.99
CA LEU A 43 10.30 -6.83 6.40
C LEU A 43 10.14 -8.11 7.23
N SER A 44 9.29 -9.04 6.80
CA SER A 44 9.13 -10.35 7.45
C SER A 44 10.21 -11.33 6.97
N GLN A 45 10.38 -11.46 5.66
CA GLN A 45 11.29 -12.43 5.05
C GLN A 45 12.76 -12.21 5.41
N ARG A 46 13.18 -10.95 5.66
CA ARG A 46 14.57 -10.63 6.06
C ARG A 46 15.07 -11.44 7.25
N TYR A 47 14.18 -11.90 8.14
CA TYR A 47 14.59 -12.66 9.32
C TYR A 47 14.98 -14.11 9.04
N ALA A 48 14.58 -14.65 7.89
CA ALA A 48 14.96 -15.98 7.44
C ALA A 48 16.08 -15.97 6.39
N MET A 49 16.37 -14.82 5.78
CA MET A 49 17.47 -14.67 4.83
C MET A 49 18.83 -14.93 5.50
N PRO A 50 19.62 -15.93 5.05
CA PRO A 50 20.89 -16.27 5.71
C PRO A 50 22.03 -15.32 5.31
N TYR A 51 21.94 -14.69 4.14
CA TYR A 51 22.98 -13.82 3.60
C TYR A 51 22.82 -12.38 4.08
N ASP A 52 23.90 -11.78 4.60
CA ASP A 52 23.86 -10.40 5.11
C ASP A 52 23.47 -9.38 4.03
N VAL A 53 23.94 -9.57 2.80
CA VAL A 53 23.55 -8.71 1.66
C VAL A 53 22.05 -8.84 1.37
N GLY A 54 21.50 -10.05 1.39
CA GLY A 54 20.06 -10.25 1.20
C GLY A 54 19.23 -9.63 2.32
N LYS A 55 19.65 -9.77 3.58
CA LYS A 55 19.00 -9.11 4.73
C LYS A 55 18.98 -7.59 4.59
N ALA A 56 20.09 -7.02 4.12
CA ALA A 56 20.20 -5.59 3.87
C ALA A 56 19.23 -5.15 2.77
N VAL A 57 19.25 -5.83 1.61
CA VAL A 57 18.36 -5.52 0.48
C VAL A 57 16.88 -5.61 0.87
N LEU A 58 16.45 -6.69 1.53
CA LEU A 58 15.07 -6.85 2.00
C LEU A 58 14.69 -5.78 3.04
N THR A 59 15.65 -5.34 3.87
CA THR A 59 15.42 -4.25 4.82
C THR A 59 15.28 -2.91 4.10
N ASP A 60 16.11 -2.65 3.10
CA ASP A 60 16.09 -1.40 2.35
C ASP A 60 14.79 -1.29 1.54
N ILE A 61 14.44 -2.32 0.77
CA ILE A 61 13.20 -2.36 -0.02
C ILE A 61 11.97 -2.29 0.89
N GLY A 62 11.86 -3.16 1.91
CA GLY A 62 10.71 -3.13 2.81
C GLY A 62 10.55 -1.81 3.58
N THR A 63 11.64 -1.05 3.75
CA THR A 63 11.60 0.32 4.30
C THR A 63 11.11 1.33 3.28
N GLU A 64 11.55 1.22 2.03
CA GLU A 64 11.07 2.01 0.90
C GLU A 64 9.57 1.80 0.65
N GLU A 65 9.07 0.56 0.73
CA GLU A 65 7.63 0.30 0.55
C GLU A 65 6.75 0.92 1.64
N LEU A 66 7.28 1.15 2.85
CA LEU A 66 6.55 1.94 3.86
C LEU A 66 6.44 3.42 3.47
N ALA A 67 7.42 3.95 2.73
CA ALA A 67 7.35 5.30 2.18
C ALA A 67 6.40 5.37 0.97
N HIS A 68 6.37 4.33 0.12
CA HIS A 68 5.36 4.18 -0.93
C HIS A 68 3.94 4.10 -0.34
N LEU A 69 3.76 3.34 0.73
CA LEU A 69 2.49 3.26 1.46
C LEU A 69 2.02 4.64 1.95
N GLU A 70 2.93 5.48 2.46
CA GLU A 70 2.63 6.87 2.84
C GLU A 70 2.30 7.75 1.63
N ILE A 71 2.98 7.57 0.50
CA ILE A 71 2.68 8.26 -0.77
C ILE A 71 1.26 7.92 -1.25
N VAL A 72 0.90 6.64 -1.31
CA VAL A 72 -0.43 6.20 -1.75
C VAL A 72 -1.50 6.72 -0.79
N ALA A 73 -1.25 6.66 0.53
CA ALA A 73 -2.14 7.25 1.52
C ALA A 73 -2.34 8.76 1.28
N ALA A 74 -1.27 9.51 1.01
CA ALA A 74 -1.34 10.93 0.71
C ALA A 74 -2.12 11.21 -0.59
N ILE A 75 -2.00 10.36 -1.62
CA ILE A 75 -2.77 10.44 -2.86
C ILE A 75 -4.26 10.27 -2.55
N VAL A 76 -4.63 9.17 -1.89
CA VAL A 76 -6.03 8.86 -1.52
C VAL A 76 -6.62 10.00 -0.71
N HIS A 77 -5.92 10.47 0.33
CA HIS A 77 -6.36 11.60 1.15
C HIS A 77 -6.61 12.87 0.32
N GLN A 78 -5.70 13.23 -0.58
CA GLN A 78 -5.87 14.44 -1.40
C GLN A 78 -6.99 14.30 -2.44
N LEU A 79 -7.30 13.08 -2.89
CA LEU A 79 -8.41 12.80 -3.80
C LEU A 79 -9.77 12.80 -3.12
N THR A 80 -9.83 12.56 -1.81
CA THR A 80 -11.09 12.44 -1.04
C THR A 80 -11.34 13.57 -0.05
N ARG A 81 -10.43 14.54 0.08
CA ARG A 81 -10.61 15.70 0.97
C ARG A 81 -11.72 16.64 0.47
N ASN A 82 -12.45 17.22 1.42
CA ASN A 82 -13.44 18.28 1.20
C ASN A 82 -14.58 17.93 0.23
N LEU A 83 -14.90 16.64 0.07
CA LEU A 83 -16.04 16.23 -0.74
C LEU A 83 -17.36 16.63 -0.08
N THR A 84 -18.27 17.13 -0.89
CA THR A 84 -19.69 17.27 -0.52
C THR A 84 -20.38 15.91 -0.58
N MET A 85 -21.51 15.77 0.13
CA MET A 85 -22.28 14.53 0.08
C MET A 85 -22.80 14.21 -1.33
N GLU A 86 -23.14 15.24 -2.10
CA GLU A 86 -23.54 15.09 -3.50
C GLU A 86 -22.40 14.50 -4.36
N GLU A 87 -21.15 14.94 -4.16
CA GLU A 87 -19.99 14.36 -4.86
C GLU A 87 -19.71 12.92 -4.43
N VAL A 88 -19.89 12.60 -3.14
CA VAL A 88 -19.74 11.23 -2.62
C VAL A 88 -20.76 10.29 -3.28
N GLU A 89 -22.02 10.71 -3.36
CA GLU A 89 -23.09 9.92 -3.99
C GLU A 89 -22.87 9.78 -5.51
N ASN A 90 -22.61 10.89 -6.21
CA ASN A 90 -22.48 10.90 -7.66
C ASN A 90 -21.23 10.19 -8.19
N SER A 91 -20.18 10.06 -7.37
CA SER A 91 -18.93 9.41 -7.77
C SER A 91 -18.91 7.89 -7.60
N GLY A 92 -19.87 7.32 -6.88
CA GLY A 92 -19.88 5.91 -6.48
C GLY A 92 -19.00 5.59 -5.26
N PHE A 93 -18.44 6.61 -4.59
CA PHE A 93 -17.65 6.44 -3.36
C PHE A 93 -18.51 6.26 -2.10
N GLY A 94 -19.83 6.43 -2.22
CA GLY A 94 -20.81 6.25 -1.14
C GLY A 94 -20.61 5.00 -0.28
N PRO A 95 -20.47 3.78 -0.85
CA PRO A 95 -20.27 2.56 -0.06
C PRO A 95 -19.03 2.64 0.85
N TYR A 96 -17.89 3.09 0.32
CA TYR A 96 -16.68 3.27 1.12
C TYR A 96 -16.88 4.35 2.19
N TYR A 97 -17.51 5.47 1.83
CA TYR A 97 -17.74 6.58 2.76
C TYR A 97 -18.65 6.20 3.92
N ILE A 98 -19.64 5.33 3.71
CA ILE A 98 -20.53 4.86 4.78
C ILE A 98 -19.75 4.07 5.83
N ASP A 99 -18.82 3.22 5.39
CA ASP A 99 -18.05 2.36 6.30
C ASP A 99 -16.85 3.07 6.92
N HIS A 100 -16.22 3.99 6.18
CA HIS A 100 -14.89 4.53 6.51
C HIS A 100 -14.78 6.05 6.41
N THR A 101 -15.84 6.74 6.00
CA THR A 101 -15.85 8.20 5.72
C THR A 101 -14.74 8.58 4.72
N ALA A 102 -13.87 9.52 5.07
CA ALA A 102 -12.66 9.85 4.31
C ALA A 102 -11.38 9.27 4.95
N GLY A 103 -11.54 8.37 5.93
CA GLY A 103 -10.42 7.63 6.52
C GLY A 103 -9.78 6.69 5.50
N ILE A 104 -8.51 6.38 5.66
CA ILE A 104 -7.78 5.44 4.80
C ILE A 104 -7.86 4.06 5.45
N TRP A 105 -8.64 3.17 4.84
CA TRP A 105 -8.84 1.80 5.27
C TRP A 105 -8.11 0.86 4.29
N PRO A 106 -7.25 -0.05 4.78
CA PRO A 106 -6.49 -0.94 3.91
C PRO A 106 -7.39 -2.01 3.29
N GLN A 107 -7.78 -1.78 2.04
CA GLN A 107 -8.57 -2.71 1.24
C GLN A 107 -8.22 -2.62 -0.24
N ALA A 108 -8.50 -3.69 -0.97
CA ALA A 108 -8.52 -3.67 -2.43
C ALA A 108 -9.64 -2.75 -2.96
N ALA A 109 -9.54 -2.32 -4.22
CA ALA A 109 -10.62 -1.59 -4.88
C ALA A 109 -11.96 -2.36 -4.93
N GLY A 110 -11.87 -3.70 -4.90
CA GLY A 110 -13.03 -4.61 -4.79
C GLY A 110 -13.64 -4.73 -3.38
N GLY A 111 -13.10 -4.03 -2.38
CA GLY A 111 -13.62 -4.03 -1.01
C GLY A 111 -13.12 -5.15 -0.11
N VAL A 112 -12.17 -5.98 -0.57
CA VAL A 112 -11.55 -7.02 0.26
C VAL A 112 -10.55 -6.36 1.21
N PRO A 113 -10.70 -6.49 2.54
CA PRO A 113 -9.76 -5.91 3.49
C PRO A 113 -8.42 -6.63 3.46
N PHE A 114 -7.34 -5.84 3.56
CA PHE A 114 -5.99 -6.36 3.67
C PHE A 114 -5.90 -7.35 4.84
N ASN A 115 -5.27 -8.49 4.59
CA ASN A 115 -4.98 -9.48 5.63
C ASN A 115 -3.73 -10.29 5.27
N ALA A 116 -3.22 -11.06 6.24
CA ALA A 116 -1.98 -11.82 6.08
C ALA A 116 -2.04 -12.93 5.01
N CYS A 117 -3.19 -13.24 4.41
CA CYS A 117 -3.28 -14.16 3.28
C CYS A 117 -2.74 -13.56 1.96
N GLU A 118 -2.50 -12.24 1.93
CA GLU A 118 -2.13 -11.51 0.71
C GLU A 118 -0.63 -11.57 0.35
N PHE A 119 0.23 -12.01 1.27
CA PHE A 119 1.65 -12.22 1.00
C PHE A 119 2.15 -13.51 1.66
N GLN A 120 3.34 -13.97 1.27
CA GLN A 120 3.96 -15.15 1.88
C GLN A 120 5.36 -14.85 2.45
N SER A 121 5.69 -15.59 3.51
CA SER A 121 7.03 -15.64 4.09
C SER A 121 7.28 -17.07 4.53
N LYS A 122 8.00 -17.84 3.71
CA LYS A 122 8.20 -19.28 3.85
C LYS A 122 9.47 -19.64 4.61
N GLY A 123 10.39 -18.71 4.72
CA GLY A 123 11.66 -18.91 5.40
C GLY A 123 12.71 -19.68 4.58
N ASP A 124 12.42 -19.91 3.30
CA ASP A 124 13.36 -20.42 2.32
C ASP A 124 13.71 -19.27 1.35
N PRO A 125 14.99 -18.86 1.25
CA PRO A 125 15.38 -17.70 0.47
C PRO A 125 14.99 -17.75 -1.01
N ILE A 126 14.99 -18.92 -1.63
CA ILE A 126 14.65 -19.04 -3.05
C ILE A 126 13.14 -18.88 -3.22
N THR A 127 12.36 -19.54 -2.37
CA THR A 127 10.90 -19.46 -2.40
C THR A 127 10.41 -18.05 -2.10
N ASP A 128 11.01 -17.39 -1.11
CA ASP A 128 10.67 -16.02 -0.71
C ASP A 128 11.01 -15.02 -1.83
N LEU A 129 12.23 -15.08 -2.40
CA LEU A 129 12.61 -14.21 -3.52
C LEU A 129 11.80 -14.46 -4.81
N CYS A 130 11.32 -15.69 -5.02
CA CYS A 130 10.40 -15.98 -6.12
C CYS A 130 9.00 -15.37 -5.89
N GLU A 131 8.55 -15.32 -4.63
CA GLU A 131 7.28 -14.66 -4.28
C GLU A 131 7.40 -13.14 -4.39
N ASP A 132 8.53 -12.57 -3.95
CA ASP A 132 8.89 -11.16 -4.18
C ASP A 132 8.82 -10.82 -5.67
N LEU A 133 9.48 -11.62 -6.52
CA LEU A 133 9.46 -11.44 -7.97
C LEU A 133 8.03 -11.53 -8.55
N ALA A 134 7.20 -12.41 -8.02
CA ALA A 134 5.82 -12.55 -8.47
C ALA A 134 4.97 -11.32 -8.09
N ALA A 135 5.18 -10.78 -6.88
CA ALA A 135 4.47 -9.61 -6.40
C ALA A 135 4.90 -8.32 -7.11
N ASP A 136 6.20 -8.11 -7.32
CA ASP A 136 6.69 -6.94 -8.04
C ASP A 136 6.45 -7.06 -9.56
N GLY A 137 6.41 -8.27 -10.09
CA GLY A 137 6.13 -8.53 -11.50
C GLY A 137 4.70 -8.22 -11.92
N THR A 138 3.76 -8.09 -10.98
CA THR A 138 2.34 -7.76 -11.24
C THR A 138 2.05 -6.27 -11.12
N THR A 139 2.98 -5.46 -10.62
CA THR A 139 2.80 -4.01 -10.44
C THR A 139 3.25 -3.16 -11.66
N ALA A 140 3.67 -3.80 -12.75
CA ALA A 140 4.15 -3.16 -14.00
C ALA A 140 3.09 -3.06 -15.12
#